data_AF-A0A847DEQ6-F1
#
_entry.id   AF-A0A847DEQ6-F1
#
_cell.length_a   1.000
_cell.length_b   1.000
_cell.length_c   1.000
_cell.angle_alpha   90.00
_cell.angle_beta   90.00
_cell.angle_gamma   90.00
#
_symmetry.space_group_name_H-M   'P 1'
#
loop_
_entity.id
_entity.type
_entity.pdbx_description
1 polymer ?
#
loop_
_entity_poly.entity_id
_entity_poly.type
_entity_poly.pdbx_seq_one_letter_code
_entity_poly.pdbx_strand_id
1 'polypeptide(L)'
;MKLSEIINIEYQLYRDAQSGMADVQERDRKIGMSFTGPIEDRAAMFRFWLKNLMDKEVFPGSWFDSILTFLRYLIFFFFLISGAFTCAGILAYDGSQPVNIVNFIAVFAGLNILLYLLFILNLLPGSYRKRIPLIGDFYRLAGFLLRRIIVAAGRRLYKNRTKSIRFVSGIFHRIESRHIIYKNIERWLLFSITQLGGFAFSLGAFISSIYLITFSDIAFAWNTTLDVSPQFFHRVIQIISAPWSIFNADIIPTLSLIESTRYFRLDGAYSGTQGNALTAGGWWHFLLCIIIFYGLIPRAILMTVSNIRLHLLTRKAPLLSAELDSLYRRLTSPVYLSQSVESMPIVKRNERAQSAVFDSKEINAQSCMVIVWGEAEMEDAQIKRIISSQFRWNTHDIVHAGGLDNLQDEELLNDFEKGAQTEPILFMAESWEAPGRAVKYFLKHLRTKIQKERRIIIGLINLDHEKRLIAPALADWQNWHEAVARLNDPFIVIEPVTEAQK
;
A
#
# COMPACT_ATOMS: atom_id res chain seq x y z
N MET A 1 -11.93 -0.06 -0.99
CA MET A 1 -11.86 -1.35 -0.27
C MET A 1 -10.98 -1.17 0.96
N LYS A 2 -11.18 -1.98 2.00
CA LYS A 2 -10.29 -2.08 3.17
C LYS A 2 -9.04 -2.90 2.80
N LEU A 3 -7.96 -2.74 3.57
CA LEU A 3 -6.73 -3.50 3.36
C LEU A 3 -6.94 -5.01 3.58
N SER A 4 -7.75 -5.39 4.56
CA SER A 4 -8.17 -6.79 4.78
C SER A 4 -8.93 -7.39 3.60
N GLU A 5 -9.79 -6.62 2.92
CA GLU A 5 -10.50 -7.08 1.72
C GLU A 5 -9.52 -7.36 0.57
N ILE A 6 -8.51 -6.49 0.37
CA ILE A 6 -7.47 -6.69 -0.64
C ILE A 6 -6.70 -7.99 -0.36
N ILE A 7 -6.34 -8.24 0.91
CA ILE A 7 -5.64 -9.45 1.32
C ILE A 7 -6.50 -10.70 1.10
N ASN A 8 -7.81 -10.62 1.37
CA ASN A 8 -8.73 -11.71 1.11
C ASN A 8 -8.87 -12.04 -0.37
N ILE A 9 -8.87 -11.02 -1.24
CA ILE A 9 -8.88 -11.24 -2.68
C ILE A 9 -7.58 -11.90 -3.14
N GLU A 10 -6.42 -11.39 -2.73
CA GLU A 10 -5.14 -12.02 -3.06
C GLU A 10 -5.03 -13.47 -2.56
N TYR A 11 -5.59 -13.74 -1.39
CA TYR A 11 -5.73 -15.09 -0.85
C TYR A 11 -6.61 -15.97 -1.75
N GLN A 12 -7.79 -15.49 -2.17
CA GLN A 12 -8.69 -16.28 -2.99
C GLN A 12 -8.14 -16.49 -4.40
N LEU A 13 -7.53 -15.47 -5.03
CA LEU A 13 -6.86 -15.61 -6.32
C LEU A 13 -5.72 -16.64 -6.27
N TYR A 14 -5.04 -16.77 -5.12
CA TYR A 14 -4.05 -17.83 -4.92
C TYR A 14 -4.68 -19.22 -4.80
N ARG A 15 -5.83 -19.35 -4.14
CA ARG A 15 -6.60 -20.61 -4.12
C ARG A 15 -7.07 -20.99 -5.51
N ASP A 16 -7.63 -20.04 -6.25
CA ASP A 16 -8.21 -20.29 -7.56
C ASP A 16 -7.14 -20.74 -8.57
N ALA A 17 -5.91 -20.22 -8.47
CA ALA A 17 -4.78 -20.69 -9.28
C ALA A 17 -4.40 -22.16 -9.02
N GLN A 18 -4.81 -22.74 -7.88
CA GLN A 18 -4.58 -24.15 -7.55
C GLN A 18 -5.78 -25.06 -7.90
N SER A 19 -6.93 -24.47 -8.24
CA SER A 19 -8.19 -25.17 -8.51
C SER A 19 -8.42 -25.41 -10.01
N GLY A 20 -9.40 -26.27 -10.34
CA GLY A 20 -9.87 -26.48 -11.72
C GLY A 20 -10.45 -25.20 -12.33
N MET A 21 -9.98 -24.84 -13.53
CA MET A 21 -10.37 -23.59 -14.20
C MET A 21 -11.86 -23.47 -14.48
N ALA A 22 -12.48 -24.56 -14.95
CA ALA A 22 -13.90 -24.58 -15.31
C ALA A 22 -14.78 -24.23 -14.09
N ASP A 23 -14.49 -24.81 -12.93
CA ASP A 23 -15.22 -24.57 -11.70
C ASP A 23 -15.07 -23.12 -11.21
N VAL A 24 -13.86 -22.56 -11.31
CA VAL A 24 -13.59 -21.15 -10.93
C VAL A 24 -14.35 -20.20 -11.85
N GLN A 25 -14.31 -20.42 -13.15
CA GLN A 25 -15.02 -19.57 -14.11
C GLN A 25 -16.54 -19.66 -13.91
N GLU A 26 -17.08 -20.86 -13.72
CA GLU A 26 -18.53 -21.04 -13.52
C GLU A 26 -19.01 -20.39 -12.23
N ARG A 27 -18.27 -20.58 -11.12
CA ARG A 27 -18.52 -19.89 -9.85
C ARG A 27 -18.51 -18.38 -10.02
N ASP A 28 -17.45 -17.83 -10.61
CA ASP A 28 -17.30 -16.38 -10.79
C ASP A 28 -18.42 -15.82 -11.65
N ARG A 29 -18.77 -16.49 -12.77
CA ARG A 29 -19.88 -16.12 -13.64
C ARG A 29 -21.22 -16.09 -12.89
N LYS A 30 -21.54 -17.15 -12.14
CA LYS A 30 -22.78 -17.22 -11.35
C LYS A 30 -22.87 -16.09 -10.32
N ILE A 31 -21.76 -15.77 -9.67
CA ILE A 31 -21.70 -14.64 -8.74
C ILE A 31 -21.89 -13.33 -9.48
N GLY A 32 -21.19 -13.10 -10.59
CA GLY A 32 -21.32 -11.90 -11.42
C GLY A 32 -22.74 -11.59 -11.86
N MET A 33 -23.49 -12.61 -12.31
CA MET A 33 -24.90 -12.46 -12.71
C MET A 33 -25.83 -12.03 -11.58
N SER A 34 -25.48 -12.36 -10.33
CA SER A 34 -26.28 -11.98 -9.16
C SER A 34 -25.97 -10.55 -8.67
N PHE A 35 -25.03 -9.84 -9.30
CA PHE A 35 -24.67 -8.48 -8.93
C PHE A 35 -25.69 -7.48 -9.47
N THR A 36 -26.28 -6.69 -8.57
CA THR A 36 -27.32 -5.69 -8.90
C THR A 36 -26.80 -4.25 -8.87
N GLY A 37 -25.50 -4.03 -8.62
CA GLY A 37 -24.89 -2.71 -8.59
C GLY A 37 -24.38 -2.22 -9.97
N PRO A 38 -23.85 -0.99 -10.04
CA PRO A 38 -23.25 -0.46 -11.26
C PRO A 38 -22.00 -1.27 -11.65
N ILE A 39 -21.99 -1.82 -12.87
CA ILE A 39 -20.93 -2.71 -13.37
C ILE A 39 -19.59 -1.97 -13.48
N GLU A 40 -19.59 -0.66 -13.66
CA GLU A 40 -18.38 0.17 -13.70
C GLU A 40 -17.68 0.26 -12.33
N ASP A 41 -18.40 0.08 -11.21
CA ASP A 41 -17.81 0.07 -9.87
C ASP A 41 -17.15 -1.28 -9.58
N ARG A 42 -15.93 -1.45 -10.12
CA ARG A 42 -15.09 -2.63 -9.89
C ARG A 42 -14.89 -2.94 -8.41
N ALA A 43 -14.77 -1.92 -7.56
CA ALA A 43 -14.56 -2.14 -6.13
C ALA A 43 -15.82 -2.67 -5.43
N ALA A 44 -17.01 -2.24 -5.83
CA ALA A 44 -18.26 -2.84 -5.38
C ALA A 44 -18.39 -4.29 -5.89
N MET A 45 -18.10 -4.52 -7.17
CA MET A 45 -18.13 -5.86 -7.79
C MET A 45 -17.22 -6.84 -7.05
N PHE A 46 -15.96 -6.49 -6.77
CA PHE A 46 -15.03 -7.39 -6.05
C PHE A 46 -15.44 -7.64 -4.59
N ARG A 47 -16.03 -6.65 -3.91
CA ARG A 47 -16.58 -6.86 -2.56
C ARG A 47 -17.78 -7.79 -2.59
N PHE A 48 -18.65 -7.64 -3.58
CA PHE A 48 -19.78 -8.52 -3.78
C PHE A 48 -19.32 -9.94 -4.08
N TRP A 49 -18.33 -10.10 -4.97
CA TRP A 49 -17.71 -11.39 -5.24
C TRP A 49 -17.18 -12.05 -3.97
N LEU A 50 -16.36 -11.32 -3.20
CA LEU A 50 -15.81 -11.81 -1.94
C LEU A 50 -16.89 -12.21 -0.92
N LYS A 51 -18.00 -11.47 -0.87
CA LYS A 51 -19.12 -11.73 0.04
C LYS A 51 -19.91 -13.00 -0.33
N ASN A 52 -19.92 -13.41 -1.61
CA ASN A 52 -20.68 -14.57 -2.10
C ASN A 52 -19.84 -15.85 -2.21
N LEU A 53 -18.57 -15.83 -1.81
CA LEU A 53 -17.77 -17.05 -1.66
C LEU A 53 -18.22 -17.84 -0.43
N MET A 54 -18.36 -19.16 -0.58
CA MET A 54 -18.92 -20.05 0.45
C MET A 54 -17.96 -20.29 1.64
N ASP A 55 -16.64 -20.26 1.44
CA ASP A 55 -15.62 -20.58 2.46
C ASP A 55 -15.10 -19.33 3.23
N LYS A 56 -15.99 -18.60 3.92
CA LYS A 56 -15.60 -17.37 4.63
C LYS A 56 -14.70 -17.59 5.84
N GLU A 57 -14.77 -18.77 6.47
CA GLU A 57 -14.08 -19.07 7.72
C GLU A 57 -12.54 -19.07 7.61
N VAL A 58 -12.00 -19.05 6.39
CA VAL A 58 -10.58 -19.30 6.11
C VAL A 58 -9.84 -18.03 5.65
N PHE A 59 -10.54 -16.89 5.55
CA PHE A 59 -9.95 -15.65 5.04
C PHE A 59 -8.96 -14.97 6.03
N PRO A 60 -7.72 -14.66 5.59
CA PRO A 60 -6.69 -14.10 6.48
C PRO A 60 -6.85 -12.60 6.79
N GLY A 61 -7.73 -11.88 6.09
CA GLY A 61 -7.83 -10.43 6.21
C GLY A 61 -8.24 -9.93 7.59
N SER A 62 -9.13 -10.64 8.28
CA SER A 62 -9.53 -10.29 9.66
C SER A 62 -8.35 -10.39 10.63
N TRP A 63 -7.53 -11.43 10.48
CA TRP A 63 -6.29 -11.60 11.23
C TRP A 63 -5.30 -10.46 10.99
N PHE A 64 -5.16 -10.04 9.73
CA PHE A 64 -4.26 -8.94 9.38
C PHE A 64 -4.71 -7.63 10.03
N ASP A 65 -6.02 -7.34 10.02
CA ASP A 65 -6.59 -6.21 10.74
C ASP A 65 -6.35 -6.32 12.25
N SER A 66 -6.49 -7.51 12.85
CA SER A 66 -6.20 -7.74 14.28
C SER A 66 -4.75 -7.46 14.63
N ILE A 67 -3.78 -7.91 13.83
CA ILE A 67 -2.36 -7.63 14.09
C ILE A 67 -2.02 -6.16 13.91
N LEU A 68 -2.52 -5.53 12.84
CA LEU A 68 -2.27 -4.11 12.66
C LEU A 68 -2.87 -3.29 13.80
N THR A 69 -4.04 -3.69 14.30
CA THR A 69 -4.68 -3.06 15.45
C THR A 69 -3.85 -3.27 16.72
N PHE A 70 -3.41 -4.50 16.98
CA PHE A 70 -2.52 -4.82 18.11
C PHE A 70 -1.21 -4.02 18.04
N LEU A 71 -0.55 -3.98 16.88
CA LEU A 71 0.68 -3.23 16.67
C LEU A 71 0.47 -1.73 16.88
N ARG A 72 -0.67 -1.17 16.44
CA ARG A 72 -1.02 0.23 16.68
C ARG A 72 -1.19 0.52 18.18
N TYR A 73 -1.86 -0.35 18.93
CA TYR A 73 -1.96 -0.20 20.39
C TYR A 73 -0.59 -0.31 21.06
N LEU A 74 0.22 -1.31 20.70
CA LEU A 74 1.56 -1.49 21.24
C LEU A 74 2.41 -0.23 21.02
N ILE A 75 2.42 0.29 19.79
CA ILE A 75 3.15 1.52 19.44
C ILE A 75 2.58 2.72 20.19
N PHE A 76 1.27 2.87 20.24
CA PHE A 76 0.63 3.97 20.96
C PHE A 76 1.05 3.98 22.44
N PHE A 77 0.86 2.88 23.17
CA PHE A 77 1.19 2.82 24.59
C PHE A 77 2.71 2.91 24.85
N PHE A 78 3.53 2.25 24.01
CA PHE A 78 4.99 2.35 24.13
C PHE A 78 5.46 3.81 24.00
N PHE A 79 4.99 4.53 22.98
CA PHE A 79 5.39 5.92 22.79
C PHE A 79 4.74 6.88 23.78
N LEU A 80 3.49 6.62 24.22
CA LEU A 80 2.84 7.38 25.29
C LEU A 80 3.68 7.33 26.57
N ILE A 81 4.07 6.13 27.00
CA ILE A 81 4.91 5.91 28.18
C ILE A 81 6.29 6.54 27.98
N SER A 82 6.92 6.31 26.82
CA SER A 82 8.22 6.90 26.48
C SER A 82 8.21 8.43 26.52
N GLY A 83 7.15 9.07 26.01
CA GLY A 83 6.97 10.52 26.05
C GLY A 83 6.77 11.05 27.46
N ALA A 84 5.96 10.36 28.27
CA ALA A 84 5.77 10.72 29.67
C ALA A 84 7.08 10.63 30.46
N PHE A 85 7.83 9.53 30.34
CA PHE A 85 9.13 9.39 31.02
C PHE A 85 10.18 10.37 30.51
N THR A 86 10.20 10.67 29.21
CA THR A 86 11.13 11.67 28.66
C THR A 86 10.84 13.05 29.24
N CYS A 87 9.56 13.43 29.30
CA CYS A 87 9.14 14.69 29.92
C CYS A 87 9.49 14.70 31.41
N ALA A 88 9.19 13.63 32.15
CA ALA A 88 9.51 13.52 33.56
C ALA A 88 11.01 13.60 33.85
N GLY A 89 11.84 12.99 33.00
CA GLY A 89 13.30 13.09 33.12
C GLY A 89 13.83 14.49 32.84
N ILE A 90 13.26 15.19 31.85
CA ILE A 90 13.66 16.58 31.52
C ILE A 90 13.21 17.55 32.62
N LEU A 91 12.03 17.33 33.19
CA LEU A 91 11.45 18.15 34.26
C LEU A 91 11.79 17.63 35.66
N ALA A 92 12.72 16.68 35.78
CA ALA A 92 13.14 16.14 37.07
C ALA A 92 13.74 17.27 37.91
N TYR A 93 13.16 17.50 39.08
CA TYR A 93 13.54 18.57 39.99
C TYR A 93 13.64 18.01 41.40
N ASP A 94 14.82 18.15 42.01
CA ASP A 94 15.14 17.69 43.36
C ASP A 94 15.31 18.84 44.37
N GLY A 95 15.08 20.09 43.92
CA GLY A 95 15.27 21.29 44.73
C GLY A 95 16.69 21.86 44.72
N SER A 96 17.68 21.15 44.16
CA SER A 96 19.08 21.57 44.19
C SER A 96 19.46 22.53 43.05
N GLN A 97 18.91 22.29 41.85
CA GLN A 97 19.15 23.12 40.67
C GLN A 97 17.85 23.32 39.88
N PRO A 98 17.63 24.50 39.30
CA PRO A 98 16.46 24.74 38.47
C PRO A 98 16.53 23.97 37.16
N VAL A 99 15.35 23.63 36.63
CA VAL A 99 15.21 22.89 35.37
C VAL A 99 15.56 23.79 34.20
N ASN A 100 16.54 23.36 33.38
CA ASN A 100 16.92 24.10 32.18
C ASN A 100 15.91 23.89 31.03
N ILE A 101 15.15 24.94 30.72
CA ILE A 101 14.13 24.93 29.66
C ILE A 101 14.71 24.71 28.26
N VAL A 102 16.00 25.00 28.03
CA VAL A 102 16.63 24.83 26.71
C VAL A 102 16.61 23.36 26.29
N ASN A 103 16.80 22.44 27.26
CA ASN A 103 16.69 21.00 27.02
C ASN A 103 15.27 20.61 26.59
N PHE A 104 14.26 21.20 27.23
CA PHE A 104 12.86 20.99 26.87
C PHE A 104 12.56 21.48 25.45
N ILE A 105 12.99 22.70 25.10
CA ILE A 105 12.83 23.25 23.75
C ILE A 105 13.53 22.37 22.70
N ALA A 106 14.78 21.95 22.98
CA ALA A 106 15.55 21.12 22.06
C ALA A 106 14.85 19.78 21.76
N VAL A 107 14.29 19.13 22.79
CA VAL A 107 13.61 17.83 22.63
C VAL A 107 12.21 17.97 22.06
N PHE A 108 11.37 18.88 22.56
CA PHE A 108 9.96 18.92 22.17
C PHE A 108 9.68 19.81 20.96
N ALA A 109 10.47 20.85 20.70
CA ALA A 109 10.38 21.63 19.47
C ALA A 109 11.45 21.18 18.45
N GLY A 110 12.72 21.21 18.85
CA GLY A 110 13.86 20.98 17.94
C GLY A 110 13.85 19.61 17.27
N LEU A 111 13.77 18.52 18.06
CA LEU A 111 13.71 17.16 17.52
C LEU A 111 12.46 16.95 16.66
N ASN A 112 11.30 17.51 17.05
CA ASN A 112 10.09 17.41 16.24
C ASN A 112 10.26 18.10 14.87
N ILE A 113 10.80 19.31 14.84
CA ILE A 113 11.11 20.04 13.59
C ILE A 113 12.06 19.21 12.71
N LEU A 114 13.12 18.65 13.28
CA LEU A 114 14.05 17.78 12.55
C LEU A 114 13.33 16.55 11.98
N LEU A 115 12.49 15.89 12.76
CA LEU A 115 11.72 14.72 12.30
C LEU A 115 10.72 15.09 11.19
N TYR A 116 10.10 16.27 11.25
CA TYR A 116 9.22 16.76 10.18
C TYR A 116 10.01 17.07 8.90
N LEU A 117 11.20 17.67 9.02
CA LEU A 117 12.07 17.93 7.88
C LEU A 117 12.49 16.62 7.20
N LEU A 118 12.94 15.62 7.97
CA LEU A 118 13.26 14.28 7.46
C LEU A 118 12.06 13.64 6.77
N PHE A 119 10.85 13.87 7.28
CA PHE A 119 9.63 13.40 6.64
C PHE A 119 9.32 14.13 5.31
N ILE A 120 9.43 15.46 5.26
CA ILE A 120 9.20 16.24 4.03
C ILE A 120 10.18 15.80 2.95
N LEU A 121 11.45 15.62 3.30
CA LEU A 121 12.46 15.06 2.41
C LEU A 121 12.08 13.65 1.91
N ASN A 122 11.37 12.87 2.73
CA ASN A 122 10.84 11.58 2.31
C ASN A 122 9.75 11.68 1.25
N LEU A 123 8.88 12.70 1.34
CA LEU A 123 7.75 12.92 0.43
C LEU A 123 8.19 13.24 -1.01
N LEU A 124 9.44 13.68 -1.20
CA LEU A 124 9.99 14.00 -2.52
C LEU A 124 9.83 12.84 -3.53
N PRO A 125 9.59 13.15 -4.81
CA PRO A 125 9.52 12.15 -5.87
C PRO A 125 10.77 11.27 -5.92
N GLY A 126 10.59 10.01 -6.33
CA GLY A 126 11.65 8.99 -6.30
C GLY A 126 12.94 9.39 -7.03
N SER A 127 12.85 10.26 -8.04
CA SER A 127 13.99 10.79 -8.80
C SER A 127 14.93 11.64 -7.95
N TYR A 128 14.39 12.47 -7.05
CA TYR A 128 15.18 13.32 -6.14
C TYR A 128 15.69 12.52 -4.94
N ARG A 129 14.86 11.60 -4.42
CA ARG A 129 15.20 10.80 -3.24
C ARG A 129 16.37 9.84 -3.47
N LYS A 130 16.56 9.34 -4.70
CA LYS A 130 17.72 8.49 -5.05
C LYS A 130 19.07 9.19 -4.86
N ARG A 131 19.10 10.53 -4.81
CA ARG A 131 20.32 11.32 -4.60
C ARG A 131 20.63 11.57 -3.13
N ILE A 132 19.70 11.27 -2.21
CA ILE A 132 19.89 11.47 -0.78
C ILE A 132 20.12 10.09 -0.14
N PRO A 133 21.37 9.72 0.19
CA PRO A 133 21.67 8.46 0.87
C PRO A 133 20.95 8.37 2.23
N LEU A 134 20.70 7.16 2.75
CA LEU A 134 20.08 6.84 4.04
C LEU A 134 18.54 6.97 4.11
N ILE A 135 17.93 8.03 3.56
CA ILE A 135 16.46 8.23 3.66
C ILE A 135 15.69 7.19 2.84
N GLY A 136 16.21 6.83 1.66
CA GLY A 136 15.68 5.75 0.82
C GLY A 136 15.71 4.39 1.49
N ASP A 137 16.79 4.10 2.20
CA ASP A 137 17.07 2.80 2.82
C ASP A 137 16.25 2.57 4.07
N PHE A 138 16.04 3.59 4.89
CA PHE A 138 15.26 3.49 6.12
C PHE A 138 13.84 2.94 5.88
N TYR A 139 13.10 3.48 4.92
CA TYR A 139 11.72 3.02 4.66
C TYR A 139 11.68 1.65 3.97
N ARG A 140 12.70 1.31 3.18
CA ARG A 140 12.84 -0.04 2.62
C ARG A 140 13.04 -1.05 3.73
N LEU A 141 13.93 -0.75 4.69
CA LEU A 141 14.17 -1.59 5.86
C LEU A 141 12.95 -1.65 6.77
N ALA A 142 12.32 -0.52 7.08
CA ALA A 142 11.13 -0.45 7.94
C ALA A 142 9.95 -1.23 7.33
N GLY A 143 9.73 -1.12 6.01
CA GLY A 143 8.72 -1.90 5.30
C GLY A 143 9.03 -3.39 5.29
N PHE A 144 10.28 -3.76 5.03
CA PHE A 144 10.75 -5.14 5.13
C PHE A 144 10.52 -5.73 6.54
N LEU A 145 10.87 -5.00 7.60
CA LEU A 145 10.67 -5.42 8.99
C LEU A 145 9.19 -5.53 9.33
N LEU A 146 8.38 -4.52 9.00
CA LEU A 146 6.93 -4.55 9.22
C LEU A 146 6.31 -5.77 8.55
N ARG A 147 6.65 -6.02 7.27
CA ARG A 147 6.19 -7.18 6.54
C ARG A 147 6.62 -8.48 7.21
N ARG A 148 7.88 -8.61 7.61
CA ARG A 148 8.37 -9.80 8.31
C ARG A 148 7.64 -10.05 9.62
N ILE A 149 7.38 -9.01 10.41
CA ILE A 149 6.63 -9.12 11.67
C ILE A 149 5.21 -9.61 11.38
N ILE A 150 4.53 -8.98 10.42
CA ILE A 150 3.16 -9.36 10.04
C ILE A 150 3.13 -10.80 9.53
N VAL A 151 4.00 -11.16 8.60
CA VAL A 151 4.08 -12.53 8.04
C VAL A 151 4.43 -13.55 9.13
N ALA A 152 5.38 -13.27 10.01
CA ALA A 152 5.78 -14.19 11.07
C ALA A 152 4.66 -14.41 12.09
N ALA A 153 3.99 -13.35 12.52
CA ALA A 153 2.82 -13.43 13.39
C ALA A 153 1.67 -14.17 12.69
N GLY A 154 1.55 -14.05 11.37
CA GLY A 154 0.54 -14.71 10.56
C GLY A 154 0.74 -16.18 10.41
N ARG A 155 1.97 -16.58 10.09
CA ARG A 155 2.34 -17.99 10.04
C ARG A 155 2.08 -18.66 11.38
N ARG A 156 2.39 -18.02 12.51
CA ARG A 156 2.14 -18.59 13.85
C ARG A 156 0.67 -18.74 14.18
N LEU A 157 -0.13 -17.68 14.00
CA LEU A 157 -1.55 -17.69 14.36
C LEU A 157 -2.39 -18.53 13.39
N TYR A 158 -2.08 -18.50 12.11
CA TYR A 158 -2.84 -19.19 11.07
C TYR A 158 -2.47 -20.68 10.95
N LYS A 159 -1.23 -21.08 11.27
CA LYS A 159 -0.83 -22.51 11.37
C LYS A 159 -1.70 -23.29 12.35
N ASN A 160 -2.21 -22.66 13.39
CA ASN A 160 -3.09 -23.31 14.37
C ASN A 160 -4.52 -23.56 13.82
N ARG A 161 -4.89 -22.94 12.70
CA ARG A 161 -6.24 -23.00 12.11
C ARG A 161 -6.30 -23.83 10.81
N THR A 162 -5.19 -23.99 10.10
CA THR A 162 -5.14 -24.79 8.86
C THR A 162 -4.09 -25.89 8.92
N LYS A 163 -4.43 -27.07 8.39
CA LYS A 163 -3.53 -28.24 8.36
C LYS A 163 -2.44 -28.17 7.27
N SER A 164 -2.48 -27.19 6.36
CA SER A 164 -1.54 -27.12 5.22
C SER A 164 -0.50 -26.01 5.37
N ILE A 165 0.65 -26.33 5.99
CA ILE A 165 1.79 -25.42 6.16
C ILE A 165 2.31 -24.88 4.81
N ARG A 166 2.32 -25.73 3.77
CA ARG A 166 2.75 -25.34 2.41
C ARG A 166 1.88 -24.23 1.84
N PHE A 167 0.58 -24.34 2.02
CA PHE A 167 -0.38 -23.35 1.54
C PHE A 167 -0.24 -21.99 2.25
N VAL A 168 -0.08 -22.00 3.58
CA VAL A 168 0.18 -20.79 4.39
C VAL A 168 1.45 -20.08 3.94
N SER A 169 2.54 -20.84 3.74
CA SER A 169 3.81 -20.28 3.29
C SER A 169 3.68 -19.62 1.91
N GLY A 170 2.97 -20.26 0.98
CA GLY A 170 2.75 -19.77 -0.39
C GLY A 170 1.99 -18.44 -0.44
N ILE A 171 0.94 -18.28 0.37
CA ILE A 171 0.18 -17.01 0.45
C ILE A 171 1.06 -15.88 0.97
N PHE A 172 1.79 -16.11 2.05
CA PHE A 172 2.65 -15.06 2.62
C PHE A 172 3.81 -14.72 1.68
N HIS A 173 4.33 -15.69 0.93
CA HIS A 173 5.29 -15.43 -0.13
C HIS A 173 4.69 -14.59 -1.26
N ARG A 174 3.46 -14.88 -1.67
CA ARG A 174 2.72 -14.09 -2.66
C ARG A 174 2.53 -12.64 -2.20
N ILE A 175 2.06 -12.42 -0.97
CA ILE A 175 1.91 -11.08 -0.38
C ILE A 175 3.25 -10.33 -0.38
N GLU A 176 4.35 -11.02 -0.06
CA GLU A 176 5.69 -10.44 -0.09
C GLU A 176 6.19 -10.11 -1.51
N SER A 177 5.95 -11.00 -2.47
CA SER A 177 6.31 -10.77 -3.88
C SER A 177 5.58 -9.57 -4.49
N ARG A 178 4.31 -9.34 -4.10
CA ARG A 178 3.46 -8.27 -4.64
C ARG A 178 3.65 -6.89 -4.01
N HIS A 179 4.71 -6.71 -3.22
CA HIS A 179 5.05 -5.40 -2.64
C HIS A 179 5.19 -4.29 -3.70
N ILE A 180 5.50 -4.61 -4.97
CA ILE A 180 5.61 -3.62 -6.05
C ILE A 180 4.28 -2.91 -6.29
N ILE A 181 3.15 -3.63 -6.30
CA ILE A 181 1.81 -3.05 -6.48
C ILE A 181 1.42 -2.26 -5.23
N TYR A 182 1.68 -2.81 -4.06
CA TYR A 182 1.23 -2.23 -2.79
C TYR A 182 2.22 -1.28 -2.14
N LYS A 183 3.33 -0.95 -2.81
CA LYS A 183 4.42 -0.12 -2.27
C LYS A 183 3.92 1.21 -1.70
N ASN A 184 2.98 1.86 -2.40
CA ASN A 184 2.40 3.12 -1.95
C ASN A 184 1.52 2.91 -0.71
N ILE A 185 0.73 1.84 -0.66
CA ILE A 185 -0.09 1.49 0.51
C ILE A 185 0.81 1.21 1.71
N GLU A 186 1.84 0.39 1.54
CA GLU A 186 2.83 0.07 2.59
C GLU A 186 3.52 1.33 3.11
N ARG A 187 3.95 2.22 2.21
CA ARG A 187 4.57 3.50 2.58
C ARG A 187 3.63 4.36 3.44
N TRP A 188 2.38 4.52 3.02
CA TRP A 188 1.41 5.33 3.77
C TRP A 188 0.95 4.64 5.07
N LEU A 189 0.95 3.31 5.11
CA LEU A 189 0.70 2.53 6.32
C LEU A 189 1.82 2.74 7.35
N LEU A 190 3.09 2.60 6.94
CA LEU A 190 4.25 2.91 7.79
C LEU A 190 4.19 4.35 8.28
N PHE A 191 3.90 5.28 7.38
CA PHE A 191 3.79 6.68 7.74
C PHE A 191 2.70 6.91 8.80
N SER A 192 1.50 6.36 8.61
CA SER A 192 0.40 6.41 9.58
C SER A 192 0.82 5.86 10.95
N ILE A 193 1.50 4.72 10.99
CA ILE A 193 2.01 4.11 12.22
C ILE A 193 3.06 5.01 12.92
N THR A 194 3.99 5.62 12.17
CA THR A 194 4.97 6.54 12.75
C THR A 194 4.35 7.82 13.30
N GLN A 195 3.30 8.34 12.66
CA GLN A 195 2.59 9.53 13.16
C GLN A 195 1.77 9.22 14.41
N LEU A 196 1.18 8.03 14.48
CA LEU A 196 0.54 7.55 15.71
C LEU A 196 1.52 7.51 16.88
N GLY A 197 2.73 6.96 16.67
CA GLY A 197 3.78 6.94 17.67
C GLY A 197 4.20 8.36 18.11
N GLY A 198 4.48 9.26 17.15
CA GLY A 198 4.85 10.64 17.46
C GLY A 198 3.75 11.44 18.17
N PHE A 199 2.48 11.21 17.81
CA PHE A 199 1.33 11.79 18.49
C PHE A 199 1.23 11.27 19.94
N ALA A 200 1.32 9.94 20.13
CA ALA A 200 1.26 9.33 21.44
C ALA A 200 2.41 9.80 22.35
N PHE A 201 3.63 9.91 21.82
CA PHE A 201 4.77 10.50 22.52
C PHE A 201 4.49 11.93 23.01
N SER A 202 3.97 12.78 22.11
CA SER A 202 3.64 14.16 22.45
C SER A 202 2.50 14.22 23.48
N LEU A 203 1.52 13.32 23.40
CA LEU A 203 0.42 13.22 24.36
C LEU A 203 0.91 12.78 25.74
N GLY A 204 1.80 11.80 25.80
CA GLY A 204 2.40 11.34 27.06
C GLY A 204 3.22 12.45 27.73
N ALA A 205 4.02 13.16 26.94
CA ALA A 205 4.77 14.33 27.41
C ALA A 205 3.85 15.45 27.90
N PHE A 206 2.74 15.71 27.20
CA PHE A 206 1.75 16.71 27.59
C PHE A 206 1.08 16.37 28.93
N ILE A 207 0.60 15.13 29.08
CA ILE A 207 -0.02 14.64 30.32
C ILE A 207 0.98 14.72 31.48
N SER A 208 2.22 14.27 31.25
CA SER A 208 3.28 14.34 32.26
C SER A 208 3.66 15.78 32.62
N SER A 209 3.69 16.70 31.64
CA SER A 209 3.97 18.13 31.89
C SER A 209 2.91 18.72 32.79
N ILE A 210 1.62 18.53 32.47
CA ILE A 210 0.52 19.04 33.29
C ILE A 210 0.61 18.49 34.71
N TYR A 211 0.81 17.17 34.86
CA TYR A 211 0.93 16.55 36.17
C TYR A 211 2.07 17.18 36.98
N LEU A 212 3.27 17.24 36.41
CA LEU A 212 4.45 17.74 37.12
C LEU A 212 4.34 19.24 37.43
N ILE A 213 3.89 20.05 36.50
CA ILE A 213 3.71 21.49 36.71
C ILE A 213 2.65 21.78 37.78
N THR A 214 1.61 20.94 37.89
CA THR A 214 0.50 21.16 38.83
C THR A 214 0.86 20.69 40.24
N PHE A 215 1.59 19.58 40.38
CA PHE A 215 1.84 18.94 41.66
C PHE A 215 3.29 19.07 42.16
N SER A 216 4.21 19.54 41.32
CA SER A 216 5.61 19.77 41.69
C SER A 216 5.90 21.27 41.61
N ASP A 217 6.51 21.81 42.67
CA ASP A 217 6.97 23.20 42.72
C ASP A 217 8.28 23.33 41.93
N ILE A 218 8.17 23.37 40.60
CA ILE A 218 9.32 23.36 39.69
C ILE A 218 9.81 24.78 39.45
N ALA A 219 11.07 25.02 39.80
CA ALA A 219 11.79 26.23 39.41
C ALA A 219 12.41 26.07 38.02
N PHE A 220 11.99 26.88 37.05
CA PHE A 220 12.59 26.90 35.72
C PHE A 220 13.73 27.92 35.61
N ALA A 221 14.68 27.61 34.74
CA ALA A 221 15.75 28.53 34.36
C ALA A 221 16.15 28.29 32.91
N TRP A 222 16.89 29.23 32.34
CA TRP A 222 17.63 28.99 31.11
C TRP A 222 19.11 29.27 31.31
N ASN A 223 19.92 28.40 30.73
CA ASN A 223 21.35 28.62 30.57
C ASN A 223 21.88 27.86 29.36
N THR A 224 22.87 28.45 28.70
CA THR A 224 23.57 27.89 27.56
C THR A 224 25.07 27.92 27.82
N THR A 225 25.80 26.94 27.31
CA THR A 225 27.28 26.96 27.31
C THR A 225 27.84 28.03 26.37
N LEU A 226 27.05 28.43 25.38
CA LEU A 226 27.34 29.56 24.51
C LEU A 226 27.00 30.86 25.24
N ASP A 227 27.85 31.88 25.10
CA ASP A 227 27.58 33.22 25.65
C ASP A 227 26.49 33.90 24.82
N VAL A 228 25.25 33.74 25.27
CA VAL A 228 24.05 34.26 24.61
C VAL A 228 23.46 35.38 25.45
N SER A 229 23.26 36.55 24.84
CA SER A 229 22.61 37.67 25.52
C SER A 229 21.11 37.41 25.73
N PRO A 230 20.51 37.90 26.84
CA PRO A 230 19.07 37.76 27.09
C PRO A 230 18.20 38.33 25.96
N GLN A 231 18.65 39.41 25.32
CA GLN A 231 17.92 40.04 24.21
C GLN A 231 17.91 39.15 22.96
N PHE A 232 19.02 38.45 22.67
CA PHE A 232 19.04 37.48 21.57
C PHE A 232 18.15 36.27 21.90
N PHE A 233 18.26 35.73 23.12
CA PHE A 233 17.42 34.60 23.54
C PHE A 233 15.92 34.94 23.47
N HIS A 234 15.53 36.14 23.89
CA HIS A 234 14.15 36.63 23.76
C HIS A 234 13.67 36.64 22.30
N ARG A 235 14.49 37.08 21.33
CA ARG A 235 14.14 37.01 19.90
C ARG A 235 13.93 35.58 19.42
N VAL A 236 14.77 34.64 19.88
CA VAL A 236 14.61 33.21 19.56
C VAL A 236 13.28 32.68 20.11
N ILE A 237 12.95 32.99 21.37
CA ILE A 237 11.67 32.62 22.00
C ILE A 237 10.48 33.22 21.25
N GLN A 238 10.57 34.46 20.76
CA GLN A 238 9.53 35.07 19.93
C GLN A 238 9.33 34.33 18.61
N ILE A 239 10.41 33.93 17.93
CA ILE A 239 10.32 33.14 16.68
C ILE A 239 9.68 31.78 16.93
N ILE A 240 10.09 31.09 18.00
CA ILE A 240 9.52 29.80 18.40
C ILE A 240 8.04 29.95 18.79
N SER A 241 7.66 31.10 19.36
CA SER A 241 6.28 31.37 19.77
C SER A 241 5.34 31.80 18.64
N ALA A 242 5.87 32.06 17.44
CA ALA A 242 5.09 32.54 16.30
C ALA A 242 3.81 31.72 15.98
N PRO A 243 3.79 30.37 16.11
CA PRO A 243 2.58 29.60 15.80
C PRO A 243 1.40 29.89 16.74
N TRP A 244 1.64 30.31 17.98
CA TRP A 244 0.58 30.59 18.95
C TRP A 244 0.45 32.05 19.36
N SER A 245 1.41 32.90 18.97
CA SER A 245 1.39 34.34 19.25
C SER A 245 0.16 35.04 18.68
N ILE A 246 -0.47 34.46 17.64
CA ILE A 246 -1.69 34.98 17.00
C ILE A 246 -2.90 34.89 17.95
N PHE A 247 -2.92 33.92 18.86
CA PHE A 247 -4.06 33.69 19.74
C PHE A 247 -3.96 34.48 21.05
N ASN A 248 -2.76 34.51 21.65
CA ASN A 248 -2.54 35.23 22.89
C ASN A 248 -1.06 35.58 23.05
N ALA A 249 -0.76 36.89 23.11
CA ALA A 249 0.59 37.39 23.31
C ALA A 249 1.07 37.27 24.77
N ASP A 250 0.15 37.20 25.73
CA ASP A 250 0.47 37.14 27.17
C ASP A 250 1.08 35.79 27.59
N ILE A 251 0.96 34.77 26.74
CA ILE A 251 1.54 33.43 26.94
C ILE A 251 3.03 33.41 26.55
N ILE A 252 3.53 34.47 25.91
CA ILE A 252 4.93 34.56 25.46
C ILE A 252 5.79 35.07 26.62
N PRO A 253 6.90 34.37 26.96
CA PRO A 253 7.83 34.83 27.98
C PRO A 253 8.37 36.23 27.67
N THR A 254 8.16 37.16 28.60
CA THR A 254 8.65 38.54 28.48
C THR A 254 10.17 38.62 28.64
N LEU A 255 10.78 39.68 28.13
CA LEU A 255 12.22 39.92 28.33
C LEU A 255 12.60 39.97 29.81
N SER A 256 11.76 40.56 30.67
CA SER A 256 12.01 40.61 32.10
C SER A 256 12.03 39.23 32.75
N LEU A 257 11.13 38.32 32.33
CA LEU A 257 11.11 36.94 32.80
C LEU A 257 12.38 36.19 32.36
N ILE A 258 12.84 36.44 31.13
CA ILE A 258 14.08 35.84 30.62
C ILE A 258 15.28 36.35 31.42
N GLU A 259 15.39 37.65 31.65
CA GLU A 259 16.51 38.22 32.40
C GLU A 259 16.56 37.69 33.85
N SER A 260 15.42 37.63 34.53
CA SER A 260 15.34 37.15 35.93
C SER A 260 15.54 35.64 36.07
N THR A 261 15.25 34.85 35.04
CA THR A 261 15.38 33.37 35.06
C THR A 261 16.68 32.84 34.45
N ARG A 262 17.63 33.72 34.11
CA ARG A 262 18.97 33.32 33.69
C ARG A 262 19.77 32.79 34.89
N TYR A 263 20.26 31.55 34.82
CA TYR A 263 20.93 30.89 35.95
C TYR A 263 22.42 30.65 35.68
N PHE A 264 23.28 31.10 36.60
CA PHE A 264 24.73 30.86 36.55
C PHE A 264 25.09 29.70 37.47
N ARG A 265 25.48 28.54 36.88
CA ARG A 265 25.78 27.32 37.66
C ARG A 265 26.96 27.47 38.62
N LEU A 266 27.95 28.30 38.28
CA LEU A 266 29.12 28.53 39.14
C LEU A 266 28.77 29.36 40.39
N ASP A 267 27.81 30.27 40.25
CA ASP A 267 27.39 31.17 41.33
C ASP A 267 26.21 30.59 42.13
N GLY A 268 25.61 29.49 41.68
CA GLY A 268 24.47 28.84 42.32
C GLY A 268 23.20 29.71 42.34
N ALA A 269 23.16 30.81 41.59
CA ALA A 269 22.16 31.86 41.72
C ALA A 269 21.57 32.29 40.37
N TYR A 270 20.36 32.86 40.45
CA TYR A 270 19.73 33.58 39.35
C TYR A 270 20.43 34.92 39.11
N SER A 271 20.37 35.41 37.87
CA SER A 271 20.91 36.70 37.49
C SER A 271 20.05 37.84 38.08
N GLY A 272 20.61 38.63 38.99
CA GLY A 272 19.96 39.82 39.56
C GLY A 272 19.42 39.63 40.99
N THR A 273 19.26 40.75 41.70
CA THR A 273 18.85 40.84 43.12
C THR A 273 17.37 40.48 43.39
N GLN A 274 16.60 40.13 42.36
CA GLN A 274 15.16 39.82 42.43
C GLN A 274 14.78 38.45 41.83
N GLY A 275 15.71 37.50 41.76
CA GLY A 275 15.45 36.13 41.30
C GLY A 275 14.56 35.35 42.28
N ASN A 276 13.28 35.70 42.38
CA ASN A 276 12.31 35.00 43.23
C ASN A 276 11.86 33.71 42.56
N ALA A 277 11.88 32.59 43.28
CA ALA A 277 11.36 31.28 42.83
C ALA A 277 9.92 31.36 42.27
N LEU A 278 9.10 32.29 42.79
CA LEU A 278 7.75 32.60 42.28
C LEU A 278 7.72 33.06 40.81
N THR A 279 8.73 33.82 40.36
CA THR A 279 8.84 34.25 38.96
C THR A 279 9.40 33.16 38.05
N ALA A 280 10.21 32.25 38.60
CA ALA A 280 10.78 31.13 37.87
C ALA A 280 9.70 30.15 37.35
N GLY A 281 8.54 30.06 38.01
CA GLY A 281 7.40 29.27 37.54
C GLY A 281 6.78 29.75 36.22
N GLY A 282 7.05 30.99 35.76
CA GLY A 282 6.34 31.63 34.63
C GLY A 282 6.47 30.96 33.25
N TRP A 283 7.35 29.97 33.10
CA TRP A 283 7.60 29.29 31.83
C TRP A 283 6.54 28.26 31.41
N TRP A 284 5.70 27.81 32.34
CA TRP A 284 4.88 26.62 32.13
C TRP A 284 3.91 26.72 30.93
N HIS A 285 3.27 27.87 30.72
CA HIS A 285 2.37 28.06 29.58
C HIS A 285 3.11 27.91 28.24
N PHE A 286 4.31 28.51 28.15
CA PHE A 286 5.17 28.42 26.97
C PHE A 286 5.59 26.97 26.70
N LEU A 287 5.96 26.20 27.73
CA LEU A 287 6.33 24.80 27.59
C LEU A 287 5.17 23.92 27.11
N LEU A 288 3.95 24.15 27.61
CA LEU A 288 2.75 23.45 27.13
C LEU A 288 2.45 23.81 25.67
N CYS A 289 2.55 25.09 25.29
CA CYS A 289 2.39 25.53 23.91
C CYS A 289 3.39 24.86 22.97
N ILE A 290 4.64 24.64 23.39
CA ILE A 290 5.62 23.88 22.60
C ILE A 290 5.09 22.48 22.27
N ILE A 291 4.63 21.73 23.27
CA ILE A 291 4.14 20.36 23.04
C ILE A 291 2.91 20.37 22.13
N ILE A 292 2.01 21.33 22.31
CA ILE A 292 0.78 21.43 21.51
C ILE A 292 1.11 21.76 20.05
N PHE A 293 1.87 22.83 19.80
CA PHE A 293 2.06 23.40 18.46
C PHE A 293 3.18 22.75 17.66
N TYR A 294 4.19 22.17 18.31
CA TYR A 294 5.25 21.42 17.64
C TYR A 294 5.08 19.90 17.72
N GLY A 295 4.28 19.39 18.66
CA GLY A 295 3.99 17.97 18.82
C GLY A 295 2.57 17.60 18.39
N LEU A 296 1.58 17.85 19.24
CA LEU A 296 0.23 17.31 19.10
C LEU A 296 -0.48 17.71 17.80
N ILE A 297 -0.58 19.01 17.51
CA ILE A 297 -1.34 19.52 16.36
C ILE A 297 -0.73 19.05 15.03
N PRO A 298 0.58 19.26 14.75
CA PRO A 298 1.15 18.81 13.49
C PRO A 298 1.04 17.30 13.31
N ARG A 299 1.23 16.50 14.38
CA ARG A 299 1.08 15.04 14.32
C ARG A 299 -0.35 14.62 14.05
N ALA A 300 -1.34 15.27 14.66
CA ALA A 300 -2.76 14.99 14.40
C ALA A 300 -3.13 15.28 12.93
N ILE A 301 -2.64 16.39 12.37
CA ILE A 301 -2.83 16.74 10.96
C ILE A 301 -2.19 15.68 10.06
N LEU A 302 -0.91 15.36 10.28
CA LEU A 302 -0.17 14.38 9.47
C LEU A 302 -0.78 12.98 9.56
N MET A 303 -1.21 12.56 10.76
CA MET A 303 -1.92 11.31 10.97
C MET A 303 -3.23 11.28 10.18
N THR A 304 -4.02 12.36 10.23
CA THR A 304 -5.28 12.47 9.47
C THR A 304 -5.03 12.38 7.96
N VAL A 305 -4.08 13.16 7.44
CA VAL A 305 -3.68 13.11 6.02
C VAL A 305 -3.22 11.71 5.62
N SER A 306 -2.44 11.03 6.47
CA SER A 306 -1.95 9.69 6.20
C SER A 306 -3.09 8.67 6.09
N ASN A 307 -4.08 8.75 6.97
CA ASN A 307 -5.23 7.85 6.98
C ASN A 307 -6.13 8.09 5.77
N ILE A 308 -6.37 9.35 5.39
CA ILE A 308 -7.10 9.71 4.17
C ILE A 308 -6.38 9.17 2.94
N ARG A 309 -5.07 9.41 2.80
CA ARG A 309 -4.28 8.92 1.66
C ARG A 309 -4.26 7.40 1.59
N LEU A 310 -4.11 6.71 2.73
CA LEU A 310 -4.16 5.25 2.80
C LEU A 310 -5.52 4.73 2.30
N HIS A 311 -6.63 5.32 2.76
CA HIS A 311 -7.98 4.94 2.34
C HIS A 311 -8.25 5.19 0.85
N LEU A 312 -7.74 6.29 0.31
CA LEU A 312 -7.85 6.58 -1.13
C LEU A 312 -7.03 5.59 -1.97
N LEU A 313 -5.84 5.23 -1.52
CA LEU A 313 -4.99 4.26 -2.24
C LEU A 313 -5.55 2.85 -2.21
N THR A 314 -6.09 2.40 -1.07
CA THR A 314 -6.74 1.07 -0.99
C THR A 314 -8.04 1.01 -1.81
N ARG A 315 -8.67 2.15 -2.11
CA ARG A 315 -9.78 2.21 -3.09
C ARG A 315 -9.31 2.04 -4.53
N LYS A 316 -8.12 2.54 -4.90
CA LYS A 316 -7.57 2.44 -6.26
C LYS A 316 -6.78 1.15 -6.51
N ALA A 317 -6.30 0.50 -5.46
CA ALA A 317 -5.51 -0.73 -5.54
C ALA A 317 -6.11 -1.84 -6.43
N PRO A 318 -7.44 -2.06 -6.46
CA PRO A 318 -8.03 -3.11 -7.29
C PRO A 318 -7.92 -2.87 -8.81
N LEU A 319 -7.45 -1.69 -9.24
CA LEU A 319 -7.32 -1.31 -10.65
C LEU A 319 -5.95 -1.68 -11.25
N LEU A 320 -5.01 -2.16 -10.43
CA LEU A 320 -3.59 -2.20 -10.79
C LEU A 320 -3.05 -3.59 -11.18
N SER A 321 -3.77 -4.68 -10.92
CA SER A 321 -3.29 -6.04 -11.25
C SER A 321 -4.04 -6.68 -12.40
N ALA A 322 -3.29 -7.34 -13.29
CA ALA A 322 -3.83 -8.00 -14.47
C ALA A 322 -4.80 -9.16 -14.13
N GLU A 323 -4.59 -9.82 -12.99
CA GLU A 323 -5.52 -10.84 -12.45
C GLU A 323 -6.85 -10.27 -11.99
N LEU A 324 -6.89 -9.03 -11.47
CA LEU A 324 -8.15 -8.40 -11.10
C LEU A 324 -8.93 -7.96 -12.33
N ASP A 325 -8.26 -7.59 -13.42
CA ASP A 325 -8.92 -7.41 -14.71
C ASP A 325 -9.47 -8.73 -15.26
N SER A 326 -8.71 -9.82 -15.14
CA SER A 326 -9.18 -11.17 -15.47
C SER A 326 -10.44 -11.54 -14.68
N LEU A 327 -10.40 -11.38 -13.34
CA LEU A 327 -11.55 -11.60 -12.47
C LEU A 327 -12.74 -10.72 -12.88
N TYR A 328 -12.50 -9.43 -13.15
CA TYR A 328 -13.53 -8.50 -13.60
C TYR A 328 -14.18 -8.99 -14.90
N ARG A 329 -13.38 -9.40 -15.91
CA ARG A 329 -13.90 -9.98 -17.16
C ARG A 329 -14.76 -11.21 -16.90
N ARG A 330 -14.33 -12.14 -16.04
CA ARG A 330 -15.12 -13.34 -15.69
C ARG A 330 -16.45 -12.98 -15.04
N LEU A 331 -16.47 -11.95 -14.20
CA LEU A 331 -17.68 -11.47 -13.51
C LEU A 331 -18.66 -10.75 -14.45
N THR A 332 -18.17 -10.15 -15.55
CA THR A 332 -18.99 -9.34 -16.47
C THR A 332 -19.28 -10.02 -17.82
N SER A 333 -18.75 -11.22 -18.06
CA SER A 333 -18.93 -11.91 -19.36
C SER A 333 -20.41 -12.32 -19.57
N PRO A 334 -21.03 -11.95 -20.70
CA PRO A 334 -22.41 -12.34 -20.99
C PRO A 334 -22.53 -13.83 -21.33
N VAL A 335 -23.71 -14.38 -21.05
CA VAL A 335 -24.08 -15.77 -21.30
C VAL A 335 -24.54 -15.93 -22.75
N TYR A 336 -23.80 -16.72 -23.54
CA TYR A 336 -24.37 -17.39 -24.71
C TYR A 336 -24.75 -18.80 -24.26
N LEU A 337 -25.95 -18.94 -23.70
CA LEU A 337 -26.57 -20.25 -23.54
C LEU A 337 -27.07 -20.63 -24.93
N SER A 338 -26.32 -21.48 -25.62
CA SER A 338 -26.87 -22.35 -26.66
C SER A 338 -27.85 -23.31 -25.98
N GLN A 339 -29.04 -22.81 -25.62
CA GLN A 339 -30.17 -23.69 -25.37
C GLN A 339 -30.63 -24.18 -26.73
N SER A 340 -30.28 -25.43 -27.04
CA SER A 340 -31.06 -26.24 -27.96
C SER A 340 -32.53 -26.10 -27.56
N VAL A 341 -33.35 -25.60 -28.49
CA VAL A 341 -34.77 -25.35 -28.30
C VAL A 341 -35.47 -26.67 -27.99
N GLU A 342 -35.65 -26.98 -26.72
CA GLU A 342 -36.74 -27.85 -26.27
C GLU A 342 -37.75 -26.98 -25.52
N SER A 343 -38.86 -26.76 -26.21
CA SER A 343 -40.00 -25.95 -25.80
C SER A 343 -40.51 -26.34 -24.40
N MET A 344 -40.27 -25.49 -23.41
CA MET A 344 -41.01 -25.50 -22.14
C MET A 344 -42.03 -24.36 -22.09
N PRO A 345 -43.17 -24.56 -21.39
CA PRO A 345 -44.34 -23.72 -21.53
C PRO A 345 -44.11 -22.32 -20.94
N ILE A 346 -44.70 -21.35 -21.63
CA ILE A 346 -44.58 -19.91 -21.39
C ILE A 346 -45.03 -19.57 -19.96
N VAL A 347 -44.07 -19.31 -19.08
CA VAL A 347 -44.33 -18.56 -17.84
C VAL A 347 -44.38 -17.08 -18.22
N LYS A 348 -45.56 -16.45 -18.04
CA LYS A 348 -45.78 -15.02 -18.30
C LYS A 348 -44.73 -14.18 -17.56
N ARG A 349 -43.82 -13.59 -18.34
CA ARG A 349 -42.80 -12.64 -17.91
C ARG A 349 -43.50 -11.32 -17.56
N ASN A 350 -43.33 -10.85 -16.33
CA ASN A 350 -43.78 -9.52 -15.92
C ASN A 350 -43.22 -8.44 -16.86
N GLU A 351 -44.11 -7.64 -17.44
CA GLU A 351 -43.88 -6.62 -18.47
C GLU A 351 -43.19 -5.34 -17.95
N ARG A 352 -42.10 -5.47 -17.18
CA ARG A 352 -41.25 -4.32 -16.80
C ARG A 352 -39.77 -4.46 -17.14
N ALA A 353 -39.41 -5.45 -17.94
CA ALA A 353 -38.13 -5.45 -18.64
C ALA A 353 -38.35 -4.90 -20.05
N GLN A 354 -38.38 -3.57 -20.18
CA GLN A 354 -38.18 -2.95 -21.49
C GLN A 354 -36.84 -3.47 -22.03
N SER A 355 -36.92 -4.16 -23.15
CA SER A 355 -35.81 -4.55 -23.99
C SER A 355 -34.94 -3.32 -24.26
N ALA A 356 -33.85 -3.18 -23.51
CA ALA A 356 -32.68 -2.49 -24.00
C ALA A 356 -32.11 -3.37 -25.12
N VAL A 357 -32.55 -3.09 -26.35
CA VAL A 357 -31.78 -3.43 -27.54
C VAL A 357 -30.43 -2.76 -27.34
N PHE A 358 -29.43 -3.54 -26.93
CA PHE A 358 -28.05 -3.07 -26.88
C PHE A 358 -27.62 -2.82 -28.32
N ASP A 359 -27.67 -1.55 -28.72
CA ASP A 359 -27.07 -1.07 -29.94
C ASP A 359 -25.57 -1.41 -29.87
N SER A 360 -25.10 -2.23 -30.80
CA SER A 360 -23.74 -2.80 -30.83
C SER A 360 -22.66 -1.80 -31.24
N LYS A 361 -22.97 -0.51 -31.18
CA LYS A 361 -22.06 0.59 -31.52
C LYS A 361 -21.43 1.13 -30.24
N GLU A 362 -20.09 1.10 -30.23
CA GLU A 362 -19.20 1.76 -29.28
C GLU A 362 -19.00 1.10 -27.90
N ILE A 363 -18.54 -0.15 -27.90
CA ILE A 363 -17.52 -0.54 -26.91
C ILE A 363 -16.18 -0.14 -27.52
N ASN A 364 -15.46 0.82 -26.93
CA ASN A 364 -14.08 1.15 -27.30
C ASN A 364 -13.22 -0.12 -27.19
N ALA A 365 -13.07 -0.86 -28.28
CA ALA A 365 -12.22 -2.04 -28.36
C ALA A 365 -10.78 -1.58 -28.16
N GLN A 366 -10.15 -1.99 -27.05
CA GLN A 366 -8.73 -1.72 -26.83
C GLN A 366 -7.90 -2.52 -27.86
N SER A 367 -6.80 -1.96 -28.34
CA SER A 367 -5.83 -2.65 -29.19
C SER A 367 -4.82 -3.42 -28.33
N CYS A 368 -4.32 -4.55 -28.84
CA CYS A 368 -3.25 -5.33 -28.21
C CYS A 368 -2.22 -5.82 -29.24
N MET A 369 -0.99 -6.02 -28.75
CA MET A 369 0.09 -6.69 -29.48
C MET A 369 0.11 -8.17 -29.12
N VAL A 370 0.34 -9.05 -30.09
CA VAL A 370 0.40 -10.50 -29.89
C VAL A 370 1.80 -11.02 -30.15
N ILE A 371 2.35 -11.78 -29.19
CA ILE A 371 3.59 -12.55 -29.33
C ILE A 371 3.20 -14.02 -29.31
N VAL A 372 3.41 -14.74 -30.40
CA VAL A 372 3.23 -16.19 -30.48
C VAL A 372 4.56 -16.85 -30.17
N TRP A 373 4.60 -17.64 -29.10
CA TRP A 373 5.80 -18.33 -28.62
C TRP A 373 5.88 -19.76 -29.14
N GLY A 374 7.04 -20.13 -29.68
CA GLY A 374 7.32 -21.45 -30.23
C GLY A 374 6.67 -21.67 -31.60
N GLU A 375 6.51 -22.94 -31.99
CA GLU A 375 5.91 -23.35 -33.27
C GLU A 375 4.39 -23.57 -33.17
N ALA A 376 3.68 -22.77 -32.37
CA ALA A 376 2.24 -22.91 -32.26
C ALA A 376 1.56 -22.73 -33.63
N GLU A 377 1.03 -23.83 -34.20
CA GLU A 377 0.40 -23.86 -35.53
C GLU A 377 -1.00 -23.22 -35.53
N MET A 378 -1.08 -21.91 -35.26
CA MET A 378 -2.31 -21.13 -35.34
C MET A 378 -2.24 -20.10 -36.47
N GLU A 379 -3.27 -20.08 -37.32
CA GLU A 379 -3.39 -19.04 -38.34
C GLU A 379 -3.72 -17.68 -37.70
N ASP A 380 -3.16 -16.59 -38.24
CA ASP A 380 -3.45 -15.21 -37.82
C ASP A 380 -4.95 -14.91 -37.76
N ALA A 381 -5.74 -15.47 -38.68
CA ALA A 381 -7.18 -15.30 -38.71
C ALA A 381 -7.86 -15.94 -37.47
N GLN A 382 -7.36 -17.07 -37.00
CA GLN A 382 -7.85 -17.74 -35.80
C GLN A 382 -7.47 -16.95 -34.53
N ILE A 383 -6.22 -16.46 -34.47
CA ILE A 383 -5.73 -15.59 -33.38
C ILE A 383 -6.61 -14.33 -33.25
N LYS A 384 -6.87 -13.64 -34.36
CA LYS A 384 -7.74 -12.45 -34.38
C LYS A 384 -9.16 -12.74 -33.88
N ARG A 385 -9.74 -13.88 -34.27
CA ARG A 385 -11.07 -14.30 -33.80
C ARG A 385 -11.10 -14.51 -32.30
N ILE A 386 -10.13 -15.24 -31.76
CA ILE A 386 -9.99 -15.48 -30.30
C ILE A 386 -9.90 -14.17 -29.54
N ILE A 387 -9.07 -13.25 -30.02
CA ILE A 387 -8.84 -11.96 -29.35
C ILE A 387 -10.11 -11.11 -29.36
N SER A 388 -10.82 -11.08 -30.48
CA SER A 388 -12.08 -10.37 -30.60
C SER A 388 -13.19 -11.00 -29.73
N SER A 389 -13.26 -12.32 -29.65
CA SER A 389 -14.36 -13.02 -28.95
C SER A 389 -14.14 -13.10 -27.44
N GLN A 390 -12.94 -13.46 -27.01
CA GLN A 390 -12.61 -13.69 -25.60
C GLN A 390 -12.18 -12.40 -24.90
N PHE A 391 -11.37 -11.57 -25.55
CA PHE A 391 -10.80 -10.37 -24.93
C PHE A 391 -11.49 -9.07 -25.35
N ARG A 392 -12.30 -9.09 -26.42
CA ARG A 392 -12.94 -7.90 -27.03
C ARG A 392 -11.93 -6.83 -27.43
N TRP A 393 -10.79 -7.26 -27.94
CA TRP A 393 -9.72 -6.39 -28.39
C TRP A 393 -9.52 -6.48 -29.90
N ASN A 394 -8.91 -5.43 -30.44
CA ASN A 394 -8.36 -5.44 -31.79
C ASN A 394 -6.87 -5.82 -31.72
N THR A 395 -6.34 -6.37 -32.81
CA THR A 395 -4.90 -6.64 -32.94
C THR A 395 -4.30 -5.68 -33.93
N HIS A 396 -3.16 -5.07 -33.57
CA HIS A 396 -2.38 -4.27 -34.51
C HIS A 396 -1.22 -5.10 -35.08
N ASP A 397 -0.45 -5.78 -34.21
CA ASP A 397 0.72 -6.57 -34.60
C ASP A 397 0.66 -8.00 -34.04
N ILE A 398 1.05 -8.98 -34.87
CA ILE A 398 1.29 -10.38 -34.50
C ILE A 398 2.76 -10.67 -34.84
N VAL A 399 3.54 -11.06 -33.83
CA VAL A 399 4.95 -11.40 -33.97
C VAL A 399 5.22 -12.79 -33.41
N HIS A 400 6.18 -13.49 -33.98
CA HIS A 400 6.59 -14.84 -33.55
C HIS A 400 7.93 -14.78 -32.83
N ALA A 401 8.07 -15.54 -31.75
CA ALA A 401 9.26 -15.63 -30.91
C ALA A 401 9.48 -17.06 -30.40
N GLY A 402 10.68 -17.39 -29.91
CA GLY A 402 10.96 -18.70 -29.31
C GLY A 402 11.22 -19.82 -30.32
N GLY A 403 11.66 -19.48 -31.53
CA GLY A 403 12.18 -20.43 -32.53
C GLY A 403 13.62 -20.88 -32.22
N LEU A 404 14.23 -21.62 -33.15
CA LEU A 404 15.62 -22.09 -33.02
C LEU A 404 16.67 -20.96 -33.08
N ASP A 405 16.29 -19.78 -33.59
CA ASP A 405 17.19 -18.64 -33.78
C ASP A 405 17.06 -17.61 -32.65
N ASN A 406 18.05 -17.60 -31.75
CA ASN A 406 18.09 -16.64 -30.64
C ASN A 406 18.33 -15.19 -31.11
N LEU A 407 18.87 -14.95 -32.32
CA LEU A 407 19.11 -13.60 -32.82
C LEU A 407 17.80 -12.89 -33.13
N GLN A 408 16.82 -13.61 -33.69
CA GLN A 408 15.50 -13.08 -34.00
C GLN A 408 14.76 -12.62 -32.73
N ASP A 409 14.87 -13.38 -31.64
CA ASP A 409 14.31 -13.01 -30.34
C ASP A 409 14.99 -11.75 -29.77
N GLU A 410 16.31 -11.59 -29.95
CA GLU A 410 17.04 -10.39 -29.51
C GLU A 410 16.69 -9.15 -30.33
N GLU A 411 16.56 -9.27 -31.66
CA GLU A 411 16.10 -8.20 -32.54
C GLU A 411 14.69 -7.74 -32.13
N LEU A 412 13.77 -8.68 -31.97
CA LEU A 412 12.41 -8.40 -31.52
C LEU A 412 12.38 -7.72 -30.14
N LEU A 413 13.24 -8.14 -29.20
CA LEU A 413 13.38 -7.48 -27.90
C LEU A 413 13.97 -6.06 -27.99
N ASN A 414 14.76 -5.77 -29.01
CA ASN A 414 15.32 -4.44 -29.25
C ASN A 414 14.32 -3.49 -29.90
N ASP A 415 13.37 -4.00 -30.69
CA ASP A 415 12.27 -3.22 -31.25
C ASP A 415 11.31 -2.69 -30.17
N PHE A 416 11.27 -3.35 -29.00
CA PHE A 416 10.55 -2.82 -27.85
C PHE A 416 11.28 -1.63 -27.23
N GLU A 417 10.79 -0.43 -27.52
CA GLU A 417 11.24 0.79 -26.85
C GLU A 417 10.36 1.19 -25.65
N LYS A 418 10.97 1.93 -24.70
CA LYS A 418 10.25 2.59 -23.61
C LYS A 418 9.47 3.80 -24.17
N GLY A 419 8.34 3.54 -24.84
CA GLY A 419 7.46 4.55 -25.43
C GLY A 419 6.16 4.79 -24.65
N ALA A 420 5.27 5.63 -25.21
CA ALA A 420 3.92 5.91 -24.69
C ALA A 420 2.90 4.76 -24.87
N GLN A 421 3.33 3.61 -25.40
CA GLN A 421 2.49 2.43 -25.59
C GLN A 421 2.06 1.86 -24.22
N THR A 422 0.75 1.90 -23.97
CA THR A 422 0.11 1.39 -22.75
C THR A 422 -0.72 0.13 -23.01
N GLU A 423 -0.85 -0.27 -24.27
CA GLU A 423 -1.63 -1.42 -24.72
C GLU A 423 -1.09 -2.75 -24.14
N PRO A 424 -1.96 -3.70 -23.78
CA PRO A 424 -1.54 -5.00 -23.28
C PRO A 424 -0.81 -5.83 -24.34
N ILE A 425 0.10 -6.71 -23.90
CA ILE A 425 0.77 -7.71 -24.73
C ILE A 425 0.13 -9.08 -24.43
N LEU A 426 -0.38 -9.75 -25.46
CA LEU A 426 -0.82 -11.14 -25.38
C LEU A 426 0.32 -12.06 -25.82
N PHE A 427 0.89 -12.80 -24.87
CA PHE A 427 1.92 -13.80 -25.10
C PHE A 427 1.25 -15.18 -25.20
N MET A 428 1.08 -15.69 -26.40
CA MET A 428 0.45 -16.99 -26.65
C MET A 428 1.50 -18.10 -26.58
N ALA A 429 1.26 -19.15 -25.79
CA ALA A 429 2.18 -20.28 -25.64
C ALA A 429 1.39 -21.58 -25.50
N GLU A 430 1.96 -22.69 -25.95
CA GLU A 430 1.35 -24.00 -25.77
C GLU A 430 1.36 -24.42 -24.30
N SER A 431 0.23 -24.96 -23.85
CA SER A 431 0.01 -25.28 -22.44
C SER A 431 0.81 -26.47 -21.95
N TRP A 432 0.95 -27.52 -22.76
CA TRP A 432 1.66 -28.76 -22.42
C TRP A 432 3.17 -28.55 -22.29
N GLU A 433 3.72 -27.51 -22.93
CA GLU A 433 5.13 -27.16 -22.80
C GLU A 433 5.35 -26.29 -21.55
N ALA A 434 5.85 -26.90 -20.47
CA ALA A 434 6.16 -26.13 -19.26
C ALA A 434 7.19 -25.03 -19.55
N PRO A 435 7.04 -23.81 -18.99
CA PRO A 435 7.87 -22.67 -19.36
C PRO A 435 9.33 -22.89 -18.95
N GLY A 436 10.15 -23.18 -19.95
CA GLY A 436 11.58 -23.45 -19.84
C GLY A 436 12.40 -22.22 -19.46
N ARG A 437 13.74 -22.33 -19.59
CA ARG A 437 14.65 -21.20 -19.34
C ARG A 437 14.48 -20.08 -20.36
N ALA A 438 14.21 -20.42 -21.62
CA ALA A 438 14.02 -19.47 -22.72
C ALA A 438 12.83 -18.53 -22.48
N VAL A 439 11.63 -19.07 -22.25
CA VAL A 439 10.42 -18.28 -21.92
C VAL A 439 10.68 -17.33 -20.75
N LYS A 440 11.31 -17.82 -19.67
CA LYS A 440 11.62 -17.00 -18.48
C LYS A 440 12.64 -15.91 -18.77
N TYR A 441 13.64 -16.20 -19.61
CA TYR A 441 14.64 -15.23 -20.04
C TYR A 441 13.98 -14.14 -20.88
N PHE A 442 13.17 -14.53 -21.87
CA PHE A 442 12.45 -13.64 -22.76
C PHE A 442 11.51 -12.71 -21.99
N LEU A 443 10.64 -13.24 -21.14
CA LEU A 443 9.71 -12.43 -20.34
C LEU A 443 10.45 -11.44 -19.41
N LYS A 444 11.59 -11.84 -18.83
CA LYS A 444 12.43 -10.95 -18.02
C LYS A 444 13.03 -9.82 -18.85
N HIS A 445 13.56 -10.12 -20.03
CA HIS A 445 14.16 -9.12 -20.91
C HIS A 445 13.11 -8.18 -21.48
N LEU A 446 11.97 -8.72 -21.93
CA LEU A 446 10.81 -7.94 -22.38
C LEU A 446 10.40 -6.93 -21.32
N ARG A 447 10.32 -7.33 -20.04
CA ARG A 447 9.99 -6.42 -18.93
C ARG A 447 10.98 -5.26 -18.76
N THR A 448 12.25 -5.43 -19.12
CA THR A 448 13.24 -4.33 -19.03
C THR A 448 13.07 -3.27 -20.13
N LYS A 449 12.46 -3.67 -21.25
CA LYS A 449 12.27 -2.90 -22.48
C LYS A 449 10.93 -2.17 -22.53
N ILE A 450 9.88 -2.73 -21.93
CA ILE A 450 8.55 -2.11 -21.87
C ILE A 450 8.32 -1.24 -20.62
N GLN A 451 7.22 -0.49 -20.57
CA GLN A 451 6.80 0.22 -19.36
C GLN A 451 6.58 -0.76 -18.20
N LYS A 452 6.98 -0.37 -16.99
CA LYS A 452 6.94 -1.24 -15.80
C LYS A 452 5.53 -1.76 -15.48
N GLU A 453 4.50 -0.99 -15.79
CA GLU A 453 3.09 -1.28 -15.50
C GLU A 453 2.33 -1.84 -16.73
N ARG A 454 2.99 -1.96 -17.89
CA ARG A 454 2.39 -2.54 -19.11
C ARG A 454 2.04 -4.00 -18.85
N ARG A 455 0.83 -4.41 -19.19
CA ARG A 455 0.30 -5.73 -18.88
C ARG A 455 0.80 -6.76 -19.90
N ILE A 456 1.15 -7.95 -19.41
CA ILE A 456 1.44 -9.12 -20.24
C ILE A 456 0.45 -10.21 -19.86
N ILE A 457 -0.23 -10.78 -20.85
CA ILE A 457 -1.23 -11.83 -20.66
C ILE A 457 -0.69 -13.05 -21.35
N ILE A 458 -0.40 -14.10 -20.58
CA ILE A 458 0.03 -15.39 -21.09
C ILE A 458 -1.23 -16.17 -21.46
N GLY A 459 -1.53 -16.25 -22.74
CA GLY A 459 -2.62 -17.05 -23.28
C GLY A 459 -2.15 -18.49 -23.50
N LEU A 460 -2.60 -19.42 -22.66
CA LEU A 460 -2.25 -20.83 -22.81
C LEU A 460 -3.14 -21.51 -23.85
N ILE A 461 -2.53 -21.99 -24.92
CA ILE A 461 -3.17 -22.70 -26.01
C ILE A 461 -3.11 -24.21 -25.75
N ASN A 462 -4.22 -24.91 -25.95
CA ASN A 462 -4.22 -26.37 -26.04
C ASN A 462 -5.06 -26.76 -27.25
N LEU A 463 -4.44 -27.40 -28.24
CA LEU A 463 -5.10 -27.83 -29.46
C LEU A 463 -5.31 -29.34 -29.40
N ASP A 464 -6.51 -29.80 -29.75
CA ASP A 464 -6.77 -31.23 -29.99
C ASP A 464 -6.20 -31.67 -31.35
N HIS A 465 -6.29 -32.96 -31.66
CA HIS A 465 -5.85 -33.51 -32.95
C HIS A 465 -6.55 -32.91 -34.18
N GLU A 466 -7.70 -32.25 -33.99
CA GLU A 466 -8.48 -31.56 -35.02
C GLU A 466 -8.20 -30.04 -35.05
N LYS A 467 -7.14 -29.58 -34.37
CA LYS A 467 -6.76 -28.16 -34.23
C LYS A 467 -7.85 -27.28 -33.57
N ARG A 468 -8.71 -27.88 -32.76
CA ARG A 468 -9.71 -27.15 -31.95
C ARG A 468 -9.13 -26.81 -30.58
N LEU A 469 -9.53 -25.65 -30.07
CA LEU A 469 -9.12 -25.20 -28.75
C LEU A 469 -9.86 -25.96 -27.66
N ILE A 470 -9.09 -26.64 -26.81
CA ILE A 470 -9.58 -27.31 -25.61
C ILE A 470 -9.00 -26.64 -24.36
N ALA A 471 -9.61 -26.90 -23.20
CA ALA A 471 -9.08 -26.37 -21.95
C ALA A 471 -7.69 -27.00 -21.66
N PRO A 472 -6.73 -26.22 -21.13
CA PRO A 472 -5.45 -26.78 -20.68
C PRO A 472 -5.66 -27.80 -19.56
N ALA A 473 -4.80 -28.83 -19.50
CA ALA A 473 -4.82 -29.79 -18.40
C ALA A 473 -4.48 -29.11 -17.05
N LEU A 474 -5.04 -29.63 -15.95
CA LEU A 474 -4.84 -29.03 -14.62
C LEU A 474 -3.36 -29.02 -14.19
N ALA A 475 -2.62 -30.09 -14.51
CA ALA A 475 -1.21 -30.19 -14.17
C ALA A 475 -0.38 -29.12 -14.91
N ASP A 476 -0.64 -28.94 -16.19
CA ASP A 476 0.03 -27.95 -17.04
C ASP A 476 -0.28 -26.52 -16.59
N TRP A 477 -1.54 -26.25 -16.28
CA TRP A 477 -1.98 -24.99 -15.68
C TRP A 477 -1.25 -24.65 -14.38
N GLN A 478 -1.17 -25.61 -13.46
CA GLN A 478 -0.47 -25.45 -12.19
C GLN A 478 1.03 -25.22 -12.40
N ASN A 479 1.66 -25.95 -13.32
CA ASN A 479 3.07 -25.81 -13.67
C ASN A 479 3.39 -24.41 -14.24
N TRP A 480 2.55 -23.91 -15.15
CA TRP A 480 2.67 -22.56 -15.69
C TRP A 480 2.51 -21.49 -14.62
N HIS A 481 1.47 -21.60 -13.78
CA HIS A 481 1.25 -20.69 -12.66
C HIS A 481 2.41 -20.65 -11.67
N GLU A 482 2.96 -21.80 -11.30
CA GLU A 482 4.10 -21.86 -10.39
C GLU A 482 5.35 -21.21 -11.02
N ALA A 483 5.60 -21.48 -12.29
CA ALA A 483 6.77 -20.96 -12.98
C ALA A 483 6.71 -19.43 -13.23
N VAL A 484 5.54 -18.91 -13.59
CA VAL A 484 5.32 -17.46 -13.79
C VAL A 484 5.31 -16.74 -12.44
N ALA A 485 4.78 -17.34 -11.37
CA ALA A 485 4.84 -16.76 -10.03
C ALA A 485 6.29 -16.49 -9.57
N ARG A 486 7.25 -17.35 -9.96
CA ARG A 486 8.68 -17.16 -9.66
C ARG A 486 9.31 -15.94 -10.36
N LEU A 487 8.67 -15.39 -11.40
CA LEU A 487 9.13 -14.15 -12.04
C LEU A 487 8.90 -12.92 -11.14
N ASN A 488 8.01 -13.01 -10.14
CA ASN A 488 7.64 -11.92 -9.23
C ASN A 488 7.18 -10.64 -9.97
N ASP A 489 6.60 -10.81 -11.16
CA ASP A 489 6.03 -9.73 -11.96
C ASP A 489 4.50 -9.73 -11.83
N PRO A 490 3.91 -8.73 -11.17
CA PRO A 490 2.49 -8.75 -10.86
C PRO A 490 1.63 -8.17 -12.00
N PHE A 491 2.25 -7.75 -13.10
CA PHE A 491 1.58 -7.32 -14.33
C PHE A 491 1.52 -8.43 -15.38
N ILE A 492 1.98 -9.64 -15.03
CA ILE A 492 1.78 -10.85 -15.82
C ILE A 492 0.58 -11.61 -15.26
N VAL A 493 -0.34 -12.02 -16.13
CA VAL A 493 -1.45 -12.93 -15.80
C VAL A 493 -1.47 -14.08 -16.78
N ILE A 494 -1.89 -15.25 -16.33
CA ILE A 494 -2.14 -16.40 -17.20
C ILE A 494 -3.65 -16.51 -17.43
N GLU A 495 -4.04 -16.70 -18.68
CA GLU A 495 -5.43 -16.91 -19.11
C GLU A 495 -5.47 -18.15 -20.01
N PRO A 496 -6.46 -19.03 -19.87
CA PRO A 496 -6.66 -20.08 -20.86
C PRO A 496 -7.19 -19.46 -22.14
N VAL A 497 -6.69 -19.92 -23.29
CA VAL A 497 -7.26 -19.55 -24.59
C VAL A 497 -8.31 -20.60 -24.94
N THR A 498 -9.57 -20.19 -25.03
CA THR A 498 -10.69 -21.08 -25.34
C THR A 498 -11.50 -20.51 -26.48
N GLU A 499 -11.96 -21.36 -27.40
CA GLU A 499 -12.97 -20.94 -28.36
C GLU A 499 -14.28 -20.66 -27.61
N ALA A 500 -14.89 -19.50 -27.90
CA ALA A 500 -16.26 -19.26 -27.46
C ALA A 500 -17.15 -20.34 -28.12
N GLN A 501 -17.71 -21.24 -27.31
CA GLN A 501 -18.70 -22.19 -27.80
C GLN A 501 -19.83 -21.39 -28.45
N LYS A 502 -20.04 -21.63 -29.75
CA LYS A 502 -21.09 -20.99 -30.55
C LYS A 502 -22.48 -21.29 -30.02
#